data_AF-A0A1X0FZE1-F1
#
_entry.id   AF-A0A1X0FZE1-F1
#
_cell.length_a   1.000
_cell.length_b   1.000
_cell.length_c   1.000
_cell.angle_alpha   90.00
_cell.angle_beta   90.00
_cell.angle_gamma   90.00
#
_symmetry.space_group_name_H-M   'P 1'
#
loop_
_entity.id
_entity.type
_entity.pdbx_description
1 polymer ?
#
loop_
_entity_poly.entity_id
_entity_poly.type
_entity_poly.pdbx_seq_one_letter_code
_entity_poly.pdbx_strand_id
1 'polypeptide(L)'
;MTRDEGSLDPVYLNGRARDLWTAADGTATELGSATLSATVELVARVVRHVEVTPPVAATSRLVGAPAMSGFRAAADKAAPGLRHARDLRYTLLDDVPVTTLISGHALSASNLLGDVGKSGYYLPVADQCAGFATGGLLLTSFEAGDPAIVTGPEAPDLDNGDDPWAWHQVSALPQHGMRRRRRIDVYEDGVDRAGIDAMFRDTYVRGDGVETIIHEYTLDAVVDTETGVIVESQATPRVLPWQECPGAVASAARIVGMTLQDLHFRVRQELSGTSTCTHLNDLLRSVADAEALIARVKQA
;
A
#
# COMPACT_ATOMS: atom_id res chain seq x y z
N MET A 1 -7.21 -4.98 7.60
CA MET A 1 -7.49 -6.27 6.95
C MET A 1 -7.76 -7.27 8.04
N THR A 2 -8.96 -7.83 8.10
CA THR A 2 -9.38 -8.77 9.16
C THR A 2 -10.16 -9.93 8.56
N ARG A 3 -10.30 -10.99 9.34
CA ARG A 3 -11.13 -12.17 9.06
C ARG A 3 -11.89 -12.56 10.31
N ASP A 4 -12.94 -13.32 10.14
CA ASP A 4 -13.59 -13.99 11.25
C ASP A 4 -12.66 -15.08 11.81
N GLU A 5 -12.76 -15.35 13.12
CA GLU A 5 -11.89 -16.31 13.80
C GLU A 5 -11.99 -17.70 13.16
N GLY A 6 -10.83 -18.31 12.85
CA GLY A 6 -10.75 -19.61 12.20
C GLY A 6 -11.17 -19.62 10.72
N SER A 7 -11.50 -18.47 10.12
CA SER A 7 -11.91 -18.40 8.72
C SER A 7 -10.76 -18.04 7.79
N LEU A 8 -10.75 -18.69 6.61
CA LEU A 8 -9.89 -18.32 5.48
C LEU A 8 -10.47 -17.13 4.69
N ASP A 9 -11.80 -17.05 4.62
CA ASP A 9 -12.55 -16.11 3.78
C ASP A 9 -13.90 -15.71 4.40
N PRO A 10 -14.43 -14.53 4.05
CA PRO A 10 -13.77 -13.50 3.25
C PRO A 10 -12.76 -12.70 4.07
N VAL A 11 -11.90 -11.94 3.39
CA VAL A 11 -11.14 -10.86 4.03
C VAL A 11 -11.93 -9.56 3.99
N TYR A 12 -12.03 -8.91 5.14
CA TYR A 12 -12.64 -7.60 5.31
C TYR A 12 -11.57 -6.51 5.24
N LEU A 13 -11.76 -5.56 4.33
CA LEU A 13 -10.91 -4.40 4.13
C LEU A 13 -11.66 -3.17 4.61
N ASN A 14 -11.09 -2.47 5.59
CA ASN A 14 -11.61 -1.20 6.08
C ASN A 14 -10.49 -0.17 5.96
N GLY A 15 -10.77 0.92 5.25
CA GLY A 15 -9.81 1.97 4.93
C GLY A 15 -10.30 3.35 5.36
N ARG A 16 -9.35 4.21 5.72
CA ARG A 16 -9.56 5.64 6.00
C ARG A 16 -8.47 6.42 5.30
N ALA A 17 -8.81 7.57 4.75
CA ALA A 17 -7.88 8.50 4.16
C ALA A 17 -8.29 9.93 4.52
N ARG A 18 -7.31 10.83 4.62
CA ARG A 18 -7.49 12.24 4.95
C ARG A 18 -6.40 13.06 4.27
N ASP A 19 -6.78 14.18 3.68
CA ASP A 19 -5.86 15.25 3.32
C ASP A 19 -5.85 16.28 4.43
N LEU A 20 -4.66 16.69 4.84
CA LEU A 20 -4.44 17.65 5.92
C LEU A 20 -3.52 18.77 5.43
N TRP A 21 -3.88 20.01 5.74
CA TRP A 21 -3.01 21.17 5.56
C TRP A 21 -2.50 21.65 6.91
N THR A 22 -1.19 21.83 7.04
CA THR A 22 -0.57 22.41 8.23
C THR A 22 0.01 23.77 7.87
N ALA A 23 -0.56 24.84 8.42
CA ALA A 23 -0.08 26.20 8.21
C ALA A 23 1.26 26.45 8.94
N ALA A 24 1.95 27.53 8.56
CA ALA A 24 3.24 27.89 9.17
C ALA A 24 3.17 28.17 10.69
N ASP A 25 1.99 28.50 11.21
CA ASP A 25 1.75 28.68 12.65
C ASP A 25 1.44 27.36 13.39
N GLY A 26 1.47 26.22 12.68
CA GLY A 26 1.14 24.89 13.20
C GLY A 26 -0.35 24.55 13.17
N THR A 27 -1.22 25.45 12.68
CA THR A 27 -2.66 25.17 12.58
C THR A 27 -2.93 24.10 11.53
N ALA A 28 -3.55 23.00 11.94
CA ALA A 28 -3.96 21.91 11.06
C ALA A 28 -5.42 22.08 10.60
N THR A 29 -5.66 21.91 9.30
CA THR A 29 -6.99 21.96 8.66
C THR A 29 -7.22 20.72 7.81
N GLU A 30 -8.27 19.95 8.10
CA GLU A 30 -8.70 18.85 7.25
C GLU A 30 -9.24 19.39 5.92
N LEU A 31 -8.62 18.99 4.81
CA LEU A 31 -9.02 19.37 3.46
C LEU A 31 -10.07 18.42 2.87
N GLY A 32 -10.06 17.17 3.33
CA GLY A 32 -11.00 16.15 2.92
C GLY A 32 -10.73 14.83 3.63
N SER A 33 -11.74 13.97 3.67
CA SER A 33 -11.62 12.62 4.18
C SER A 33 -12.48 11.64 3.39
N ALA A 34 -12.05 10.38 3.40
CA ALA A 34 -12.79 9.28 2.80
C ALA A 34 -12.65 8.00 3.62
N THR A 35 -13.63 7.11 3.49
CA THR A 35 -13.56 5.75 4.02
C THR A 35 -13.87 4.73 2.94
N LEU A 36 -13.41 3.49 3.14
CA LEU A 36 -13.70 2.36 2.28
C LEU A 36 -14.07 1.15 3.15
N SER A 37 -15.09 0.42 2.73
CA SER A 37 -15.36 -0.94 3.19
C SER A 37 -15.41 -1.86 1.99
N ALA A 38 -14.65 -2.95 2.01
CA ALA A 38 -14.68 -3.96 0.97
C ALA A 38 -14.58 -5.36 1.56
N THR A 39 -15.14 -6.32 0.83
CA THR A 39 -15.08 -7.74 1.17
C THR A 39 -14.55 -8.49 -0.03
N VAL A 40 -13.49 -9.26 0.18
CA VAL A 40 -12.81 -10.02 -0.87
C VAL A 40 -12.87 -11.50 -0.51
N GLU A 41 -13.30 -12.33 -1.44
CA GLU A 41 -13.06 -13.76 -1.38
C GLU A 41 -11.67 -14.03 -1.91
N LEU A 42 -10.74 -14.41 -1.04
CA LEU A 42 -9.35 -14.63 -1.37
C LEU A 42 -9.15 -15.89 -2.21
N VAL A 43 -9.93 -16.95 -1.97
CA VAL A 43 -9.87 -18.19 -2.76
C VAL A 43 -10.27 -17.92 -4.21
N ALA A 44 -11.40 -17.25 -4.42
CA ALA A 44 -11.86 -16.86 -5.75
C ALA A 44 -11.12 -15.63 -6.32
N ARG A 45 -10.39 -14.89 -5.47
CA ARG A 45 -9.70 -13.62 -5.77
C ARG A 45 -10.63 -12.57 -6.36
N VAL A 46 -11.87 -12.50 -5.87
CA VAL A 46 -12.91 -11.58 -6.37
C VAL A 46 -13.43 -10.67 -5.26
N VAL A 47 -13.75 -9.44 -5.65
CA VAL A 47 -14.43 -8.49 -4.78
C VAL A 47 -15.91 -8.85 -4.69
N ARG A 48 -16.42 -9.04 -3.48
CA ARG A 48 -17.85 -9.32 -3.21
C ARG A 48 -18.62 -8.07 -2.83
N HIS A 49 -17.96 -7.13 -2.17
CA HIS A 49 -18.54 -5.87 -1.76
C HIS A 49 -17.47 -4.79 -1.83
N VAL A 50 -17.85 -3.58 -2.24
CA VAL A 50 -17.03 -2.38 -2.09
C VAL A 50 -17.92 -1.14 -2.01
N GLU A 51 -17.68 -0.35 -0.98
CA GLU A 51 -18.34 0.91 -0.71
C GLU A 51 -17.28 1.94 -0.30
N VAL A 52 -17.48 3.19 -0.71
CA VAL A 52 -16.67 4.32 -0.30
C VAL A 52 -17.57 5.41 0.26
N THR A 53 -17.08 6.17 1.23
CA THR A 53 -17.75 7.37 1.72
C THR A 53 -16.83 8.57 1.48
N PRO A 54 -17.30 9.68 0.87
CA PRO A 54 -18.64 9.88 0.30
C PRO A 54 -18.99 8.92 -0.86
N PRO A 55 -20.26 8.52 -1.02
CA PRO A 55 -20.67 7.48 -1.95
C PRO A 55 -20.39 7.83 -3.42
N VAL A 56 -19.92 6.84 -4.16
CA VAL A 56 -19.73 6.91 -5.63
C VAL A 56 -20.52 5.78 -6.26
N ALA A 57 -21.66 6.10 -6.88
CA ALA A 57 -22.60 5.08 -7.38
C ALA A 57 -21.95 4.03 -8.32
N ALA A 58 -20.89 4.42 -9.04
CA ALA A 58 -20.20 3.55 -9.97
C ALA A 58 -19.33 2.46 -9.31
N THR A 59 -18.98 2.56 -8.01
CA THR A 59 -18.17 1.54 -7.32
C THR A 59 -18.88 0.20 -7.20
N SER A 60 -20.21 0.18 -7.24
CA SER A 60 -20.99 -1.06 -7.29
C SER A 60 -20.63 -1.96 -8.49
N ARG A 61 -20.09 -1.39 -9.58
CA ARG A 61 -19.62 -2.13 -10.77
C ARG A 61 -18.34 -2.93 -10.53
N LEU A 62 -17.68 -2.74 -9.39
CA LEU A 62 -16.48 -3.47 -9.01
C LEU A 62 -16.80 -4.80 -8.31
N VAL A 63 -18.06 -5.06 -7.96
CA VAL A 63 -18.50 -6.36 -7.48
C VAL A 63 -18.29 -7.40 -8.59
N GLY A 64 -17.57 -8.47 -8.27
CA GLY A 64 -17.13 -9.50 -9.21
C GLY A 64 -15.82 -9.19 -9.93
N ALA A 65 -15.23 -8.00 -9.75
CA ALA A 65 -13.91 -7.70 -10.30
C ALA A 65 -12.82 -8.52 -9.59
N PRO A 66 -11.70 -8.82 -10.27
CA PRO A 66 -10.53 -9.40 -9.61
C PRO A 66 -10.03 -8.49 -8.49
N ALA A 67 -9.70 -9.03 -7.33
CA ALA A 67 -9.24 -8.25 -6.16
C ALA A 67 -7.74 -7.92 -6.17
N MET A 68 -6.98 -8.40 -7.17
CA MET A 68 -5.55 -8.15 -7.33
C MET A 68 -5.24 -7.61 -8.74
N SER A 69 -4.66 -8.44 -9.61
CA SER A 69 -4.38 -8.05 -10.99
C SER A 69 -5.68 -7.77 -11.74
N GLY A 70 -5.82 -6.57 -12.29
CA GLY A 70 -7.02 -6.12 -13.02
C GLY A 70 -7.95 -5.22 -12.21
N PHE A 71 -7.85 -5.19 -10.87
CA PHE A 71 -8.73 -4.36 -10.03
C PHE A 71 -8.62 -2.87 -10.38
N ARG A 72 -7.39 -2.33 -10.44
CA ARG A 72 -7.14 -0.90 -10.73
C ARG A 72 -7.71 -0.48 -12.08
N ALA A 73 -7.56 -1.32 -13.11
CA ALA A 73 -8.16 -1.07 -14.41
C ALA A 73 -9.71 -1.11 -14.36
N ALA A 74 -10.29 -1.97 -13.53
CA ALA A 74 -11.72 -1.98 -13.28
C ALA A 74 -12.18 -0.70 -12.54
N ALA A 75 -11.43 -0.25 -11.53
CA ALA A 75 -11.66 1.01 -10.80
C ALA A 75 -11.60 2.22 -11.75
N ASP A 76 -10.60 2.29 -12.62
CA ASP A 76 -10.45 3.32 -13.64
C ASP A 76 -11.63 3.35 -14.60
N LYS A 77 -12.10 2.17 -15.03
CA LYS A 77 -13.27 2.06 -15.92
C LYS A 77 -14.56 2.43 -15.21
N ALA A 78 -14.70 2.10 -13.92
CA ALA A 78 -15.89 2.36 -13.15
C ALA A 78 -16.02 3.86 -12.82
N ALA A 79 -14.93 4.49 -12.36
CA ALA A 79 -14.93 5.85 -11.84
C ALA A 79 -13.70 6.66 -12.33
N PRO A 80 -13.57 6.91 -13.65
CA PRO A 80 -12.38 7.56 -14.23
C PRO A 80 -12.12 8.96 -13.68
N GLY A 81 -13.19 9.68 -13.31
CA GLY A 81 -13.08 11.02 -12.74
C GLY A 81 -12.37 11.05 -11.38
N LEU A 82 -12.46 9.98 -10.57
CA LEU A 82 -11.77 9.94 -9.28
C LEU A 82 -10.25 9.88 -9.45
N ARG A 83 -9.76 9.08 -10.41
CA ARG A 83 -8.33 8.99 -10.71
C ARG A 83 -7.79 10.32 -11.23
N HIS A 84 -8.51 10.94 -12.18
CA HIS A 84 -8.07 12.20 -12.77
C HIS A 84 -8.02 13.33 -11.73
N ALA A 85 -8.95 13.34 -10.76
CA ALA A 85 -9.00 14.32 -9.70
C ALA A 85 -8.06 14.03 -8.51
N ARG A 86 -7.31 12.91 -8.52
CA ARG A 86 -6.52 12.42 -7.37
C ARG A 86 -7.34 12.35 -6.09
N ASP A 87 -8.56 11.84 -6.21
CA ASP A 87 -9.52 11.81 -5.12
C ASP A 87 -9.17 10.75 -4.08
N LEU A 88 -9.29 11.08 -2.79
CA LEU A 88 -9.06 10.16 -1.66
C LEU A 88 -9.81 8.82 -1.78
N ARG A 89 -10.97 8.80 -2.44
CA ARG A 89 -11.73 7.57 -2.70
C ARG A 89 -11.04 6.70 -3.74
N TYR A 90 -10.42 7.28 -4.76
CA TYR A 90 -9.61 6.53 -5.71
C TYR A 90 -8.41 5.92 -5.00
N THR A 91 -7.71 6.71 -4.21
CA THR A 91 -6.60 6.27 -3.37
C THR A 91 -6.94 5.04 -2.52
N LEU A 92 -8.09 5.03 -1.85
CA LEU A 92 -8.53 3.88 -1.07
C LEU A 92 -8.84 2.64 -1.92
N LEU A 93 -9.49 2.82 -3.07
CA LEU A 93 -9.71 1.75 -4.04
C LEU A 93 -8.37 1.18 -4.54
N ASP A 94 -7.43 2.08 -4.77
CA ASP A 94 -6.13 1.77 -5.32
C ASP A 94 -5.25 0.93 -4.37
N ASP A 95 -5.52 0.99 -3.06
CA ASP A 95 -4.91 0.15 -2.01
C ASP A 95 -5.53 -1.27 -1.91
N VAL A 96 -6.68 -1.55 -2.53
CA VAL A 96 -7.33 -2.88 -2.46
C VAL A 96 -6.42 -4.03 -2.93
N PRO A 97 -5.69 -3.93 -4.05
CA PRO A 97 -4.82 -5.02 -4.51
C PRO A 97 -3.67 -5.32 -3.56
N VAL A 98 -2.99 -4.28 -3.05
CA VAL A 98 -1.85 -4.46 -2.18
C VAL A 98 -2.30 -4.98 -0.81
N THR A 99 -3.41 -4.48 -0.28
CA THR A 99 -3.98 -4.94 0.99
C THR A 99 -4.49 -6.38 0.89
N THR A 100 -5.07 -6.76 -0.24
CA THR A 100 -5.44 -8.15 -0.52
C THR A 100 -4.20 -9.05 -0.57
N LEU A 101 -3.14 -8.64 -1.27
CA LEU A 101 -1.87 -9.37 -1.37
C LEU A 101 -1.26 -9.61 0.01
N ILE A 102 -1.05 -8.55 0.81
CA ILE A 102 -0.41 -8.70 2.12
C ILE A 102 -1.26 -9.51 3.09
N SER A 103 -2.59 -9.48 2.96
CA SER A 103 -3.50 -10.24 3.83
C SER A 103 -3.26 -11.76 3.79
N GLY A 104 -2.59 -12.26 2.74
CA GLY A 104 -2.17 -13.66 2.63
C GLY A 104 -1.11 -14.06 3.66
N HIS A 105 -0.28 -13.12 4.13
CA HIS A 105 0.71 -13.40 5.17
C HIS A 105 0.05 -13.91 6.47
N ALA A 106 -1.07 -13.30 6.88
CA ALA A 106 -1.80 -13.73 8.07
C ALA A 106 -2.27 -15.19 7.98
N LEU A 107 -2.58 -15.69 6.78
CA LEU A 107 -3.00 -17.08 6.59
C LEU A 107 -1.84 -18.07 6.77
N SER A 108 -0.66 -17.72 6.26
CA SER A 108 0.56 -18.51 6.49
C SER A 108 0.98 -18.46 7.95
N ALA A 109 0.95 -17.28 8.57
CA ALA A 109 1.42 -17.06 9.94
C ALA A 109 0.46 -17.59 11.04
N SER A 110 -0.83 -17.76 10.73
CA SER A 110 -1.82 -18.39 11.63
C SER A 110 -1.90 -19.91 11.47
N ASN A 111 -1.11 -20.49 10.57
CA ASN A 111 -1.14 -21.91 10.22
C ASN A 111 -2.51 -22.42 9.70
N LEU A 112 -3.40 -21.50 9.31
CA LEU A 112 -4.73 -21.83 8.77
C LEU A 112 -4.65 -22.50 7.39
N LEU A 113 -3.57 -22.27 6.63
CA LEU A 113 -3.35 -22.90 5.33
C LEU A 113 -2.87 -24.36 5.42
N GLY A 114 -2.43 -24.82 6.59
CA GLY A 114 -1.83 -26.15 6.73
C GLY A 114 -0.60 -26.34 5.82
N ASP A 115 -0.54 -27.48 5.12
CA ASP A 115 0.54 -27.80 4.16
C ASP A 115 0.40 -26.93 2.90
N VAL A 116 1.16 -25.83 2.88
CA VAL A 116 1.09 -24.75 1.89
C VAL A 116 1.22 -25.27 0.45
N GLY A 117 2.07 -26.29 0.23
CA GLY A 117 2.33 -26.89 -1.08
C GLY A 117 1.17 -27.74 -1.64
N LYS A 118 0.24 -28.22 -0.79
CA LYS A 118 -0.94 -28.99 -1.22
C LYS A 118 -2.22 -28.16 -1.31
N SER A 119 -2.21 -26.99 -0.70
CA SER A 119 -3.40 -26.19 -0.48
C SER A 119 -3.89 -25.47 -1.74
N GLY A 120 -3.02 -25.22 -2.73
CA GLY A 120 -3.35 -24.51 -3.97
C GLY A 120 -3.76 -23.04 -3.79
N TYR A 121 -3.81 -22.54 -2.54
CA TYR A 121 -4.32 -21.22 -2.21
C TYR A 121 -3.34 -20.07 -2.50
N TYR A 122 -2.04 -20.34 -2.42
CA TYR A 122 -0.98 -19.37 -2.71
C TYR A 122 0.14 -20.03 -3.49
N LEU A 123 0.08 -19.94 -4.82
CA LEU A 123 1.21 -20.29 -5.67
C LEU A 123 2.08 -19.03 -5.84
N PRO A 124 3.27 -18.97 -5.21
CA PRO A 124 4.20 -17.89 -5.45
C PRO A 124 4.56 -17.86 -6.94
N VAL A 125 4.48 -16.67 -7.55
CA VAL A 125 4.91 -16.49 -8.94
C VAL A 125 6.40 -16.18 -8.89
N ALA A 126 7.21 -17.13 -9.37
CA ALA A 126 8.65 -16.97 -9.46
C ALA A 126 9.02 -15.67 -10.22
N ASP A 127 10.05 -14.99 -9.73
CA ASP A 127 10.58 -13.74 -10.26
C ASP A 127 9.58 -12.59 -10.34
N GLN A 128 8.46 -12.64 -9.60
CA GLN A 128 7.52 -11.53 -9.55
C GLN A 128 8.13 -10.26 -8.94
N CYS A 129 8.99 -10.43 -7.93
CA CYS A 129 9.72 -9.35 -7.27
C CYS A 129 11.00 -9.89 -6.63
N ALA A 130 11.83 -9.01 -6.07
CA ALA A 130 13.08 -9.38 -5.42
C ALA A 130 12.90 -10.49 -4.36
N GLY A 131 11.84 -10.41 -3.54
CA GLY A 131 11.54 -11.43 -2.53
C GLY A 131 11.13 -12.80 -3.10
N PHE A 132 10.64 -12.85 -4.34
CA PHE A 132 10.28 -14.09 -5.04
C PHE A 132 11.30 -14.48 -6.11
N ALA A 133 12.56 -14.04 -5.97
CA ALA A 133 13.62 -14.41 -6.90
C ALA A 133 13.78 -15.93 -6.97
N THR A 134 13.94 -16.45 -8.19
CA THR A 134 14.23 -17.87 -8.43
C THR A 134 15.48 -18.29 -7.65
N GLY A 135 15.36 -19.36 -6.87
CA GLY A 135 16.42 -19.84 -5.97
C GLY A 135 16.60 -19.03 -4.67
N GLY A 136 15.78 -18.00 -4.44
CA GLY A 136 15.74 -17.24 -3.20
C GLY A 136 15.12 -18.02 -2.04
N LEU A 137 15.35 -17.55 -0.81
CA LEU A 137 14.93 -18.23 0.41
C LEU A 137 13.43 -18.45 0.48
N LEU A 138 12.64 -17.44 0.09
CA LEU A 138 11.19 -17.53 0.15
C LEU A 138 10.65 -18.61 -0.79
N LEU A 139 11.07 -18.59 -2.05
CA LEU A 139 10.55 -19.50 -3.07
C LEU A 139 10.95 -20.95 -2.75
N THR A 140 12.20 -21.18 -2.33
CA THR A 140 12.69 -22.49 -1.92
C THR A 140 11.98 -23.02 -0.67
N SER A 141 11.62 -22.15 0.29
CA SER A 141 10.82 -22.54 1.45
C SER A 141 9.41 -22.99 1.04
N PHE A 142 8.75 -22.27 0.12
CA PHE A 142 7.46 -22.69 -0.42
C PHE A 142 7.54 -24.02 -1.17
N GLU A 143 8.59 -24.24 -1.96
CA GLU A 143 8.82 -25.51 -2.69
C GLU A 143 9.08 -26.69 -1.73
N ALA A 144 9.76 -26.44 -0.61
CA ALA A 144 9.99 -27.42 0.45
C ALA A 144 8.75 -27.70 1.31
N GLY A 145 7.71 -26.86 1.24
CA GLY A 145 6.54 -26.92 2.11
C GLY A 145 6.78 -26.33 3.51
N ASP A 146 7.87 -25.60 3.69
CA ASP A 146 8.21 -24.96 4.96
C ASP A 146 7.38 -23.67 5.15
N PRO A 147 6.85 -23.42 6.37
CA PRO A 147 6.13 -22.19 6.65
C PRO A 147 7.10 -21.01 6.65
N ALA A 148 7.15 -20.29 5.53
CA ALA A 148 7.92 -19.06 5.39
C ALA A 148 7.25 -17.90 6.15
N ILE A 149 7.39 -17.89 7.48
CA ILE A 149 6.81 -16.87 8.38
C ILE A 149 7.87 -15.83 8.74
N VAL A 150 7.65 -14.60 8.30
CA VAL A 150 8.44 -13.45 8.69
C VAL A 150 8.00 -13.00 10.08
N THR A 151 8.96 -12.81 10.99
CA THR A 151 8.73 -12.13 12.26
C THR A 151 9.64 -10.91 12.33
N GLY A 152 9.09 -9.74 12.03
CA GLY A 152 9.83 -8.49 12.20
C GLY A 152 9.77 -7.96 13.63
N PRO A 153 10.36 -6.76 13.87
CA PRO A 153 10.35 -6.14 15.18
C PRO A 153 8.94 -5.75 15.61
N GLU A 154 8.75 -5.56 16.91
CA GLU A 154 7.53 -4.93 17.47
C GLU A 154 7.31 -3.56 16.84
N ALA A 155 6.08 -3.29 16.42
CA ALA A 155 5.73 -2.03 15.78
C ALA A 155 5.68 -0.91 16.83
N PRO A 156 6.50 0.15 16.70
CA PRO A 156 6.38 1.29 17.59
C PRO A 156 5.06 2.03 17.33
N ASP A 157 4.55 2.67 18.38
CA ASP A 157 3.38 3.52 18.28
C ASP A 157 3.63 4.68 17.31
N LEU A 158 2.66 4.94 16.43
CA LEU A 158 2.65 6.07 15.50
C LEU A 158 1.52 7.06 15.80
N ASP A 159 0.61 6.72 16.70
CA ASP A 159 -0.56 7.54 16.99
C ASP A 159 -0.18 8.76 17.85
N ASN A 160 1.09 8.87 18.29
CA ASN A 160 1.71 10.03 18.95
C ASN A 160 0.91 10.60 20.15
N GLY A 161 0.17 9.73 20.86
CA GLY A 161 -0.53 10.07 22.10
C GLY A 161 -1.60 11.15 21.91
N ASP A 162 -1.26 12.38 22.28
CA ASP A 162 -2.20 13.51 22.44
C ASP A 162 -2.42 14.34 21.16
N ASP A 163 -1.70 14.07 20.07
CA ASP A 163 -1.90 14.77 18.79
C ASP A 163 -3.10 14.20 18.02
N PRO A 164 -4.24 14.91 17.93
CA PRO A 164 -5.43 14.41 17.22
C PRO A 164 -5.22 14.32 15.71
N TRP A 165 -4.15 14.92 15.17
CA TRP A 165 -3.84 14.94 13.76
C TRP A 165 -2.77 13.93 13.35
N ALA A 166 -2.12 13.25 14.30
CA ALA A 166 -1.03 12.30 14.04
C ALA A 166 -1.45 11.15 13.11
N TRP A 167 -2.53 10.45 13.45
CA TRP A 167 -3.07 9.37 12.62
C TRP A 167 -4.59 9.26 12.66
N HIS A 168 -5.15 8.43 11.77
CA HIS A 168 -6.57 8.15 11.74
C HIS A 168 -6.99 7.39 13.00
N GLN A 169 -8.13 7.76 13.58
CA GLN A 169 -8.78 6.95 14.61
C GLN A 169 -9.27 5.64 14.00
N VAL A 170 -8.57 4.56 14.30
CA VAL A 170 -8.86 3.19 13.86
C VAL A 170 -8.92 2.25 15.06
N SER A 171 -9.81 1.26 14.99
CA SER A 171 -9.87 0.22 16.02
C SER A 171 -8.55 -0.54 16.11
N ALA A 172 -8.21 -1.00 17.31
CA ALA A 172 -7.11 -1.93 17.54
C ALA A 172 -7.25 -3.15 16.60
N LEU A 173 -6.12 -3.64 16.08
CA LEU A 173 -6.15 -4.84 15.25
C LEU A 173 -6.44 -6.06 16.12
N PRO A 174 -7.36 -6.94 15.71
CA PRO A 174 -7.51 -8.23 16.36
C PRO A 174 -6.29 -9.11 16.09
N GLN A 175 -6.18 -10.21 16.85
CA GLN A 175 -5.23 -11.27 16.57
C GLN A 175 -5.33 -11.73 15.11
N HIS A 176 -4.19 -11.95 14.46
CA HIS A 176 -4.08 -12.27 13.04
C HIS A 176 -4.59 -11.17 12.07
N GLY A 177 -4.93 -10.00 12.60
CA GLY A 177 -5.24 -8.81 11.82
C GLY A 177 -3.99 -8.20 11.20
N MET A 178 -4.18 -7.51 10.08
CA MET A 178 -3.11 -6.77 9.41
C MET A 178 -3.54 -5.33 9.13
N ARG A 179 -2.56 -4.43 9.01
CA ARG A 179 -2.76 -3.02 8.66
C ARG A 179 -1.65 -2.53 7.73
N ARG A 180 -2.04 -1.74 6.74
CA ARG A 180 -1.14 -0.89 5.96
C ARG A 180 -1.40 0.53 6.44
N ARG A 181 -0.36 1.23 6.89
CA ARG A 181 -0.35 2.69 7.09
C ARG A 181 0.53 3.30 6.02
N ARG A 182 0.11 4.39 5.39
CA ARG A 182 0.94 5.12 4.43
C ARG A 182 0.70 6.62 4.53
N ARG A 183 1.76 7.41 4.45
CA ARG A 183 1.75 8.88 4.49
C ARG A 183 2.41 9.41 3.25
N ILE A 184 1.90 10.51 2.72
CA ILE A 184 2.56 11.37 1.75
C ILE A 184 2.45 12.78 2.33
N ASP A 185 3.60 13.40 2.59
CA ASP A 185 3.74 14.77 3.04
C ASP A 185 4.40 15.57 1.93
N VAL A 186 3.94 16.79 1.72
CA VAL A 186 4.40 17.66 0.63
C VAL A 186 4.73 19.02 1.20
N TYR A 187 5.93 19.51 0.90
CA TYR A 187 6.45 20.77 1.42
C TYR A 187 7.19 21.54 0.32
N GLU A 188 7.37 22.85 0.52
CA GLU A 188 8.17 23.69 -0.37
C GLU A 188 9.65 23.34 -0.24
N ASP A 189 10.32 23.07 -1.37
CA ASP A 189 11.75 22.74 -1.43
C ASP A 189 12.52 23.72 -2.32
N GLY A 190 12.23 25.02 -2.13
CA GLY A 190 12.81 26.11 -2.91
C GLY A 190 11.97 26.52 -4.12
N VAL A 191 12.57 27.35 -4.98
CA VAL A 191 11.86 27.94 -6.14
C VAL A 191 11.50 26.84 -7.13
N ASP A 192 10.22 26.79 -7.50
CA ASP A 192 9.64 25.83 -8.44
C ASP A 192 9.84 24.34 -8.07
N ARG A 193 10.13 24.04 -6.80
CA ARG A 193 10.35 22.68 -6.31
C ARG A 193 9.45 22.33 -5.13
N ALA A 194 8.93 21.12 -5.13
CA ALA A 194 8.19 20.55 -4.00
C ALA A 194 8.89 19.26 -3.55
N GLY A 195 9.22 19.22 -2.26
CA GLY A 195 9.70 18.02 -1.59
C GLY A 195 8.53 17.12 -1.20
N ILE A 196 8.77 15.82 -1.25
CA ILE A 196 7.81 14.78 -0.90
C ILE A 196 8.50 13.81 0.06
N ASP A 197 7.97 13.72 1.28
CA ASP A 197 8.26 12.63 2.20
C ASP A 197 7.10 11.63 2.14
N ALA A 198 7.38 10.39 1.75
CA ALA A 198 6.39 9.34 1.75
C ALA A 198 6.86 8.14 2.56
N MET A 199 5.91 7.41 3.15
CA MET A 199 6.22 6.17 3.85
C MET A 199 5.07 5.18 3.73
N PHE A 200 5.37 3.89 3.83
CA PHE A 200 4.36 2.89 4.19
C PHE A 200 4.91 1.90 5.21
N ARG A 201 4.00 1.35 6.02
CA ARG A 201 4.26 0.29 6.99
C ARG A 201 3.14 -0.74 6.91
N ASP A 202 3.53 -1.99 6.71
CA ASP A 202 2.65 -3.15 6.84
C ASP A 202 2.91 -3.84 8.17
N THR A 203 1.86 -4.03 8.96
CA THR A 203 1.92 -4.71 10.25
C THR A 203 1.00 -5.93 10.33
N TYR A 204 1.35 -6.86 11.22
CA TYR A 204 0.58 -8.06 11.54
C TYR A 204 0.57 -8.31 13.04
N VAL A 205 -0.61 -8.60 13.59
CA VAL A 205 -0.77 -9.03 14.98
C VAL A 205 -0.58 -10.54 15.06
N ARG A 206 0.49 -10.95 15.72
CA ARG A 206 0.83 -12.36 15.93
C ARG A 206 -0.18 -13.04 16.88
N GLY A 207 -0.05 -14.36 17.00
CA GLY A 207 -0.91 -15.15 17.90
C GLY A 207 -0.76 -14.83 19.39
N ASP A 208 0.33 -14.19 19.79
CA ASP A 208 0.57 -13.68 21.14
C ASP A 208 0.01 -12.26 21.38
N GLY A 209 -0.64 -11.66 20.37
CA GLY A 209 -1.21 -10.33 20.44
C GLY A 209 -0.23 -9.19 20.13
N VAL A 210 1.04 -9.48 19.85
CA VAL A 210 2.04 -8.45 19.54
C VAL A 210 1.92 -8.01 18.07
N GLU A 211 1.78 -6.71 17.84
CA GLU A 211 1.83 -6.11 16.50
C GLU A 211 3.28 -5.99 16.04
N THR A 212 3.60 -6.58 14.89
CA THR A 212 4.96 -6.60 14.31
C THR A 212 4.98 -6.01 12.91
N ILE A 213 6.10 -5.39 12.54
CA ILE A 213 6.30 -4.84 11.19
C ILE A 213 6.74 -5.96 10.23
N ILE A 214 6.17 -6.00 9.04
CA ILE A 214 6.58 -6.92 7.96
C ILE A 214 7.36 -6.16 6.88
N HIS A 215 6.81 -5.04 6.44
CA HIS A 215 7.40 -4.18 5.42
C HIS A 215 7.36 -2.74 5.90
N GLU A 216 8.47 -2.04 5.77
CA GLU A 216 8.51 -0.60 5.98
C GLU A 216 9.57 0.06 5.11
N TYR A 217 9.13 1.10 4.40
CA TYR A 217 9.98 1.99 3.62
C TYR A 217 9.61 3.44 3.91
N THR A 218 10.62 4.30 3.89
CA THR A 218 10.45 5.73 3.65
C THR A 218 10.98 6.08 2.26
N LEU A 219 10.51 7.17 1.70
CA LEU A 219 10.87 7.67 0.39
C LEU A 219 10.96 9.19 0.47
N ASP A 220 12.11 9.72 0.06
CA ASP A 220 12.34 11.12 -0.17
C ASP A 220 12.32 11.35 -1.69
N ALA A 221 11.48 12.27 -2.17
CA ALA A 221 11.42 12.62 -3.59
C ALA A 221 11.27 14.13 -3.77
N VAL A 222 11.72 14.65 -4.91
CA VAL A 222 11.55 16.05 -5.26
C VAL A 222 10.95 16.17 -6.66
N VAL A 223 10.01 17.09 -6.80
CA VAL A 223 9.29 17.37 -8.05
C VAL A 223 9.55 18.80 -8.50
N ASP A 224 9.91 18.95 -9.77
CA ASP A 224 9.83 20.21 -10.48
C ASP A 224 8.35 20.55 -10.68
N THR A 225 7.91 21.64 -10.06
CA THR A 225 6.49 21.94 -9.97
C THR A 225 5.92 22.63 -11.21
N GLU A 226 6.76 23.12 -12.11
CA GLU A 226 6.32 23.69 -13.40
C GLU A 226 5.96 22.55 -14.37
N THR A 227 6.82 21.54 -14.42
CA THR A 227 6.71 20.41 -15.35
C THR A 227 6.02 19.19 -14.76
N GLY A 228 5.96 19.08 -13.43
CA GLY A 228 5.49 17.91 -12.70
C GLY A 228 6.47 16.72 -12.76
N VAL A 229 7.71 16.94 -13.20
CA VAL A 229 8.74 15.91 -13.35
C VAL A 229 9.43 15.65 -12.02
N ILE A 230 9.61 14.37 -11.69
CA ILE A 230 10.37 13.93 -10.53
C ILE A 230 11.86 14.08 -10.84
N VAL A 231 12.56 14.92 -10.08
CA VAL A 231 13.98 15.22 -10.28
C VAL A 231 14.87 14.43 -9.31
N GLU A 232 14.35 14.04 -8.16
CA GLU A 232 15.05 13.23 -7.16
C GLU A 232 14.09 12.17 -6.59
N SER A 233 14.60 10.98 -6.28
CA SER A 233 13.85 9.90 -5.65
C SER A 233 14.78 8.89 -5.00
N GLN A 234 14.66 8.71 -3.69
CA GLN A 234 15.45 7.78 -2.91
C GLN A 234 14.58 7.08 -1.85
N ALA A 235 14.54 5.75 -1.91
CA ALA A 235 13.90 4.96 -0.86
C ALA A 235 14.91 4.53 0.20
N THR A 236 14.49 4.57 1.46
CA THR A 236 15.22 4.02 2.59
C THR A 236 14.44 2.83 3.16
N PRO A 237 14.98 1.60 3.10
CA PRO A 237 14.35 0.45 3.72
C PRO A 237 14.48 0.55 5.24
N ARG A 238 13.42 0.21 5.98
CA ARG A 238 13.45 0.14 7.45
C ARG A 238 13.29 -1.30 7.92
N VAL A 239 12.24 -1.98 7.45
CA VAL A 239 11.98 -3.39 7.76
C VAL A 239 11.67 -4.11 6.46
N LEU A 240 12.44 -5.16 6.17
CA LEU A 240 12.27 -6.00 5.00
C LEU A 240 12.20 -7.47 5.40
N PRO A 241 11.27 -8.24 4.83
CA PRO A 241 10.99 -9.61 5.27
C PRO A 241 12.06 -10.62 4.89
N TRP A 242 12.71 -10.42 3.73
CA TRP A 242 13.57 -11.42 3.10
C TRP A 242 14.89 -10.81 2.69
N GLN A 243 15.95 -11.62 2.73
CA GLN A 243 17.33 -11.22 2.43
C GLN A 243 17.52 -10.68 1.00
N GLU A 244 16.65 -11.06 0.06
CA GLU A 244 16.69 -10.59 -1.32
C GLU A 244 16.04 -9.20 -1.49
N CYS A 245 15.13 -8.81 -0.59
CA CYS A 245 14.36 -7.57 -0.69
C CYS A 245 15.21 -6.28 -0.72
N PRO A 246 16.35 -6.16 0.00
CA PRO A 246 17.24 -5.01 -0.13
C PRO A 246 17.70 -4.73 -1.57
N GLY A 247 17.78 -5.76 -2.42
CA GLY A 247 18.15 -5.61 -3.84
C GLY A 247 17.18 -4.74 -4.65
N ALA A 248 15.94 -4.56 -4.19
CA ALA A 248 14.93 -3.75 -4.87
C ALA A 248 15.05 -2.25 -4.56
N VAL A 249 15.77 -1.83 -3.51
CA VAL A 249 15.73 -0.45 -2.97
C VAL A 249 16.12 0.57 -4.03
N ALA A 250 17.17 0.29 -4.80
CA ALA A 250 17.67 1.18 -5.84
C ALA A 250 16.66 1.43 -6.98
N SER A 251 15.62 0.59 -7.11
CA SER A 251 14.57 0.81 -8.12
C SER A 251 13.76 2.08 -7.90
N ALA A 252 13.78 2.64 -6.69
CA ALA A 252 13.17 3.94 -6.40
C ALA A 252 13.74 5.08 -7.26
N ALA A 253 15.03 5.05 -7.61
CA ALA A 253 15.63 6.08 -8.46
C ALA A 253 15.09 6.04 -9.91
N ARG A 254 14.44 4.94 -10.32
CA ARG A 254 13.96 4.76 -11.70
C ARG A 254 12.77 5.65 -12.06
N ILE A 255 12.08 6.21 -11.07
CA ILE A 255 10.98 7.17 -11.31
C ILE A 255 11.48 8.59 -11.60
N VAL A 256 12.78 8.86 -11.43
CA VAL A 256 13.38 10.14 -11.85
C VAL A 256 13.22 10.33 -13.36
N GLY A 257 12.76 11.51 -13.76
CA GLY A 257 12.41 11.84 -15.14
C GLY A 257 10.99 11.42 -15.56
N MET A 258 10.22 10.76 -14.69
CA MET A 258 8.78 10.54 -14.89
C MET A 258 7.99 11.75 -14.38
N THR A 259 6.81 12.00 -14.96
CA THR A 259 5.85 12.94 -14.35
C THR A 259 5.02 12.25 -13.27
N LEU A 260 4.47 13.01 -12.31
CA LEU A 260 3.51 12.49 -11.33
C LEU A 260 2.29 11.80 -11.98
N GLN A 261 1.87 12.27 -13.16
CA GLN A 261 0.76 11.68 -13.92
C GLN A 261 1.09 10.29 -14.47
N ASP A 262 2.35 10.08 -14.85
CA ASP A 262 2.81 8.85 -15.46
C ASP A 262 2.97 7.69 -14.46
N LEU A 263 3.23 7.99 -13.19
CA LEU A 263 3.60 7.00 -12.16
C LEU A 263 2.63 5.82 -12.09
N HIS A 264 1.32 6.08 -12.11
CA HIS A 264 0.28 5.04 -12.08
C HIS A 264 0.42 3.99 -13.19
N PHE A 265 0.88 4.42 -14.36
CA PHE A 265 1.03 3.57 -15.53
C PHE A 265 2.45 3.02 -15.68
N ARG A 266 3.45 3.90 -15.67
CA ARG A 266 4.85 3.55 -15.93
C ARG A 266 5.45 2.65 -14.85
N VAL A 267 5.14 2.87 -13.57
CA VAL A 267 5.62 1.98 -12.49
C VAL A 267 5.12 0.55 -12.72
N ARG A 268 3.83 0.38 -13.06
CA ARG A 268 3.28 -0.95 -13.35
C ARG A 268 3.93 -1.61 -14.57
N GLN A 269 4.23 -0.82 -15.61
CA GLN A 269 4.75 -1.33 -16.87
C GLN A 269 6.25 -1.63 -16.82
N GLU A 270 7.02 -0.78 -16.16
CA GLU A 270 8.49 -0.77 -16.24
C GLU A 270 9.15 -1.40 -15.00
N LEU A 271 8.51 -1.32 -13.83
CA LEU A 271 9.04 -1.86 -12.58
C LEU A 271 8.38 -3.22 -12.32
N SER A 272 8.98 -4.24 -12.89
CA SER A 272 8.61 -5.65 -12.68
C SER A 272 9.88 -6.50 -12.55
N GLY A 273 9.71 -7.72 -12.05
CA GLY A 273 10.82 -8.64 -11.89
C GLY A 273 11.61 -8.45 -10.59
N THR A 274 12.67 -9.24 -10.46
CA THR A 274 13.55 -9.32 -9.28
C THR A 274 14.36 -8.06 -8.99
N SER A 275 14.44 -7.13 -9.95
CA SER A 275 15.09 -5.82 -9.75
C SER A 275 14.25 -4.83 -8.92
N THR A 276 13.01 -5.19 -8.57
CA THR A 276 12.05 -4.31 -7.89
C THR A 276 11.25 -5.05 -6.81
N CYS A 277 10.44 -4.34 -6.04
CA CYS A 277 9.57 -4.93 -5.02
C CYS A 277 8.12 -4.48 -5.27
N THR A 278 7.16 -5.40 -5.21
CA THR A 278 5.73 -5.07 -5.36
C THR A 278 5.26 -4.03 -4.34
N HIS A 279 5.77 -4.09 -3.10
CA HIS A 279 5.44 -3.13 -2.05
C HIS A 279 6.07 -1.75 -2.28
N LEU A 280 7.33 -1.70 -2.72
CA LEU A 280 7.99 -0.44 -3.08
C LEU A 280 7.33 0.18 -4.31
N ASN A 281 7.01 -0.61 -5.32
CA ASN A 281 6.31 -0.13 -6.52
C ASN A 281 4.96 0.48 -6.15
N ASP A 282 4.25 -0.07 -5.16
CA ASP A 282 3.00 0.52 -4.69
C ASP A 282 3.20 1.88 -4.00
N LEU A 283 4.25 2.02 -3.17
CA LEU A 283 4.65 3.31 -2.59
C LEU A 283 4.97 4.34 -3.68
N LEU A 284 5.87 4.01 -4.60
CA LEU A 284 6.30 4.89 -5.70
C LEU A 284 5.10 5.33 -6.56
N ARG A 285 4.15 4.43 -6.76
CA ARG A 285 2.95 4.73 -7.52
C ARG A 285 2.04 5.70 -6.77
N SER A 286 1.92 5.55 -5.45
CA SER A 286 1.09 6.42 -4.61
C SER A 286 1.60 7.87 -4.52
N VAL A 287 2.89 8.11 -4.76
CA VAL A 287 3.49 9.47 -4.85
C VAL A 287 2.77 10.33 -5.89
N ALA A 288 2.12 9.73 -6.88
CA ALA A 288 1.31 10.43 -7.87
C ALA A 288 0.20 11.28 -7.23
N ASP A 289 -0.31 10.91 -6.06
CA ASP A 289 -1.34 11.66 -5.33
C ASP A 289 -0.81 13.00 -4.79
N ALA A 290 0.51 13.16 -4.66
CA ALA A 290 1.14 14.44 -4.28
C ALA A 290 0.79 15.57 -5.26
N GLU A 291 0.41 15.26 -6.51
CA GLU A 291 -0.03 16.24 -7.51
C GLU A 291 -1.19 17.12 -6.98
N ALA A 292 -2.17 16.53 -6.28
CA ALA A 292 -3.27 17.29 -5.72
C ALA A 292 -2.86 18.15 -4.51
N LEU A 293 -1.84 17.71 -3.76
CA LEU A 293 -1.33 18.42 -2.59
C LEU A 293 -0.42 19.58 -2.98
N ILE A 294 0.45 19.40 -3.99
CA ILE A 294 1.32 20.45 -4.54
C ILE A 294 0.48 21.64 -5.03
N ALA A 295 -0.67 21.37 -5.66
CA ALA A 295 -1.58 22.42 -6.10
C ALA A 295 -2.11 23.30 -4.95
N ARG A 296 -2.19 22.75 -3.72
CA ARG A 296 -2.58 23.50 -2.51
C ARG A 296 -1.42 24.31 -1.95
N VAL A 297 -0.22 23.73 -1.92
CA VAL A 297 1.01 24.44 -1.49
C VAL A 297 1.24 25.69 -2.33
N LYS A 298 1.06 25.61 -3.66
CA LYS A 298 1.19 26.77 -4.56
C LYS A 298 0.17 27.89 -4.36
N GLN A 299 -0.96 27.60 -3.71
CA GLN A 299 -2.06 28.56 -3.52
C GLN A 299 -2.04 29.23 -2.14
N ALA A 300 -1.21 28.73 -1.22
CA ALA A 300 -1.03 29.28 0.12
C ALA A 300 -0.10 30.50 0.12
#